data_AF-A0A1U7NYP6-F1
#
_entry.id   AF-A0A1U7NYP6-F1
#
_cell.length_a   1.000
_cell.length_b   1.000
_cell.length_c   1.000
_cell.angle_alpha   90.00
_cell.angle_beta   90.00
_cell.angle_gamma   90.00
#
_symmetry.space_group_name_H-M   'P 1'
#
loop_
_entity.id
_entity.type
_entity.pdbx_description
1 polymer ?
#
loop_
_entity_poly.entity_id
_entity_poly.type
_entity_poly.pdbx_seq_one_letter_code
_entity_poly.pdbx_strand_id
1 'polypeptide(L)'
;MNRSVWLAALLLCGTAAAQGDDVFKWVTKPGKGIQMAQIDSIYYDGYLMPTPTGTAFREDTLLLLRDGTVYSGLQVSPADLDVAASRKNEPDEWGKWKKQGQKVLVQDPDTGKWDEISGFKVVPATPNERVGITVEAANAVSFGSFGGFSTFDTLTFNKDGTFERSGVTIGGGGTAQAAGGVSVGSTSTSGKDGCSSATSTSSSAGAGGGGSTSNCGKDNQGKYTLNGYTAEFRSASGKTQRVLFFFWDKKKKDLFIGDTTFSKEE
;
A
#
# COMPACT_ATOMS: atom_id res chain seq x y z
N MET A 1 -10.86 32.01 -4.73
CA MET A 1 -11.48 31.07 -5.70
C MET A 1 -10.40 30.10 -6.17
N ASN A 2 -10.53 28.86 -5.67
CA ASN A 2 -10.03 27.56 -6.14
C ASN A 2 -8.69 27.46 -6.88
N ARG A 3 -7.69 26.96 -6.15
CA ARG A 3 -6.58 26.14 -6.66
C ARG A 3 -6.71 24.77 -5.96
N SER A 4 -6.35 23.67 -6.63
CA SER A 4 -6.32 22.28 -6.12
C SER A 4 -7.52 21.34 -6.40
N VAL A 5 -8.37 21.58 -7.41
CA VAL A 5 -9.51 20.68 -7.68
C VAL A 5 -9.27 19.68 -8.84
N TRP A 6 -8.20 19.80 -9.63
CA TRP A 6 -8.08 18.99 -10.85
C TRP A 6 -7.45 17.60 -10.67
N LEU A 7 -6.53 17.38 -9.72
CA LEU A 7 -6.19 16.00 -9.37
C LEU A 7 -7.41 15.28 -8.77
N ALA A 8 -8.25 15.99 -8.00
CA ALA A 8 -9.51 15.44 -7.49
C ALA A 8 -10.54 15.11 -8.59
N ALA A 9 -10.39 15.65 -9.81
CA ALA A 9 -11.35 15.46 -10.91
C ALA A 9 -11.05 14.21 -11.78
N LEU A 10 -9.79 13.80 -11.92
CA LEU A 10 -9.44 12.45 -12.40
C LEU A 10 -9.78 11.37 -11.36
N LEU A 11 -9.91 11.76 -10.09
CA LEU A 11 -10.23 10.92 -8.93
C LEU A 11 -11.74 10.74 -8.65
N LEU A 12 -12.62 11.26 -9.51
CA LEU A 12 -14.07 11.29 -9.27
C LEU A 12 -14.89 10.19 -9.99
N CYS A 13 -14.22 9.22 -10.63
CA CYS A 13 -14.86 7.96 -11.06
C CYS A 13 -14.29 6.75 -10.30
N GLY A 14 -14.14 6.87 -8.98
CA GLY A 14 -13.81 5.77 -8.08
C GLY A 14 -14.84 5.70 -6.97
N THR A 15 -16.02 5.18 -7.29
CA THR A 15 -17.12 4.96 -6.34
C THR A 15 -16.61 4.20 -5.10
N ALA A 16 -16.90 4.79 -3.94
CA ALA A 16 -17.20 4.17 -2.66
C ALA A 16 -16.58 2.80 -2.31
N ALA A 17 -15.79 2.79 -1.23
CA ALA A 17 -15.76 1.76 -0.20
C ALA A 17 -16.20 0.34 -0.62
N ALA A 18 -15.23 -0.48 -1.03
CA ALA A 18 -15.30 -1.91 -0.85
C ALA A 18 -13.88 -2.44 -0.60
N GLN A 19 -13.54 -2.69 0.66
CA GLN A 19 -12.64 -3.80 0.97
C GLN A 19 -13.36 -5.07 0.51
N GLY A 20 -13.05 -5.50 -0.70
CA GLY A 20 -13.56 -6.72 -1.31
C GLY A 20 -12.81 -6.98 -2.61
N ASP A 21 -11.85 -7.91 -2.56
CA ASP A 21 -11.33 -8.79 -3.63
C ASP A 21 -11.28 -8.34 -5.10
N ASP A 22 -11.29 -7.04 -5.44
CA ASP A 22 -10.93 -6.57 -6.78
C ASP A 22 -9.40 -6.49 -6.90
N VAL A 23 -8.77 -7.67 -6.88
CA VAL A 23 -7.36 -7.84 -7.27
C VAL A 23 -7.19 -7.22 -8.64
N PHE A 24 -6.29 -6.24 -8.76
CA PHE A 24 -5.98 -5.58 -10.04
C PHE A 24 -5.76 -6.62 -11.15
N LYS A 25 -6.54 -6.53 -12.22
CA LYS A 25 -6.72 -7.64 -13.18
C LYS A 25 -5.79 -7.54 -14.39
N TRP A 26 -5.25 -6.36 -14.66
CA TRP A 26 -4.47 -6.09 -15.88
C TRP A 26 -3.00 -6.43 -15.68
N VAL A 27 -2.73 -7.71 -15.40
CA VAL A 27 -1.39 -8.23 -15.13
C VAL A 27 -0.91 -9.20 -16.21
N THR A 28 0.35 -9.09 -16.57
CA THR A 28 1.07 -10.03 -17.43
C THR A 28 1.68 -11.17 -16.60
N LYS A 29 2.34 -12.11 -17.28
CA LYS A 29 3.27 -13.01 -16.61
C LYS A 29 4.40 -12.19 -15.94
N PRO A 30 4.93 -12.64 -14.79
CA PRO A 30 6.00 -11.94 -14.07
C PRO A 30 7.13 -11.43 -14.97
N GLY A 31 7.43 -10.13 -14.90
CA GLY A 31 8.50 -9.46 -15.61
C GLY A 31 8.25 -9.21 -17.11
N LYS A 32 7.04 -9.46 -17.62
CA LYS A 32 6.69 -9.28 -19.05
C LYS A 32 5.96 -7.97 -19.37
N GLY A 33 5.74 -7.12 -18.37
CA GLY A 33 5.23 -5.77 -18.53
C GLY A 33 6.32 -4.75 -18.89
N ILE A 34 6.20 -3.56 -18.32
CA ILE A 34 7.05 -2.40 -18.61
C ILE A 34 8.44 -2.59 -18.00
N GLN A 35 9.46 -2.49 -18.85
CA GLN A 35 10.85 -2.61 -18.42
C GLN A 35 11.38 -1.30 -17.83
N MET A 36 12.30 -1.37 -16.87
CA MET A 36 12.90 -0.19 -16.23
C MET A 36 13.46 0.84 -17.22
N ALA A 37 14.00 0.39 -18.36
CA ALA A 37 14.51 1.27 -19.41
C ALA A 37 13.42 2.13 -20.09
N GLN A 38 12.15 1.73 -20.01
CA GLN A 38 11.01 2.48 -20.56
C GLN A 38 10.44 3.48 -19.54
N ILE A 39 10.78 3.36 -18.26
CA ILE A 39 10.24 4.19 -17.18
C ILE A 39 11.13 5.40 -16.98
N ASP A 40 10.53 6.60 -16.98
CA ASP A 40 11.22 7.81 -16.52
C ASP A 40 11.21 7.88 -14.99
N SER A 41 10.01 7.81 -14.39
CA SER A 41 9.81 7.92 -12.95
C SER A 41 8.43 7.43 -12.51
N ILE A 42 8.30 7.17 -11.21
CA ILE A 42 7.00 7.14 -10.54
C ILE A 42 6.93 8.37 -9.62
N TYR A 43 5.75 8.98 -9.57
CA TYR A 43 5.40 9.97 -8.56
C TYR A 43 4.37 9.38 -7.61
N TYR A 44 4.50 9.75 -6.35
CA TYR A 44 3.63 9.31 -5.28
C TYR A 44 3.09 10.53 -4.53
N ASP A 45 1.78 10.54 -4.31
CA ASP A 45 1.10 11.59 -3.56
C ASP A 45 0.18 10.98 -2.51
N GLY A 46 0.33 11.42 -1.26
CA GLY A 46 -0.47 10.96 -0.14
C GLY A 46 -1.24 12.14 0.43
N TYR A 47 -2.57 12.08 0.44
CA TYR A 47 -3.41 13.19 0.89
C TYR A 47 -4.63 12.73 1.68
N LEU A 48 -5.11 13.62 2.55
CA LEU A 48 -6.33 13.41 3.31
C LEU A 48 -7.53 13.88 2.50
N MET A 49 -8.46 12.96 2.24
CA MET A 49 -9.70 13.22 1.55
C MET A 49 -10.87 13.24 2.54
N PRO A 50 -11.63 14.34 2.64
CA PRO A 50 -12.88 14.36 3.42
C PRO A 50 -13.87 13.33 2.88
N THR A 51 -14.49 12.57 3.78
CA THR A 51 -15.57 11.62 3.47
C THR A 51 -16.80 11.94 4.33
N PRO A 52 -18.01 11.46 3.96
CA PRO A 52 -19.20 11.67 4.79
C PRO A 52 -19.06 11.12 6.23
N THR A 53 -18.16 10.17 6.43
CA THR A 53 -17.90 9.51 7.71
C THR A 53 -16.63 10.00 8.41
N GLY A 54 -15.90 10.97 7.85
CA GLY A 54 -14.69 11.51 8.44
C GLY A 54 -13.65 11.94 7.41
N THR A 55 -12.43 11.41 7.53
CA THR A 55 -11.33 11.69 6.62
C THR A 55 -10.65 10.38 6.28
N ALA A 56 -10.43 10.13 5.00
CA ALA A 56 -9.70 8.97 4.51
C ALA A 56 -8.34 9.42 3.98
N PHE A 57 -7.27 8.73 4.36
CA PHE A 57 -5.99 8.88 3.69
C PHE A 57 -6.07 8.18 2.33
N ARG A 58 -5.59 8.85 1.29
CA ARG A 58 -5.55 8.37 -0.09
C ARG A 58 -4.13 8.49 -0.59
N GLU A 59 -3.72 7.48 -1.34
CA GLU A 59 -2.39 7.37 -1.91
C GLU A 59 -2.56 7.17 -3.42
N ASP A 60 -1.93 8.03 -4.21
CA ASP A 60 -1.93 7.96 -5.66
C ASP A 60 -0.53 7.74 -6.19
N THR A 61 -0.44 6.94 -7.25
CA THR A 61 0.80 6.62 -7.95
C THR A 61 0.65 6.95 -9.43
N LEU A 62 1.58 7.77 -9.94
CA LEU A 62 1.66 8.12 -11.36
C LEU A 62 2.91 7.52 -11.98
N LEU A 63 2.74 6.66 -12.98
CA LEU A 63 3.83 6.06 -13.76
C LEU A 63 4.10 6.89 -15.01
N LEU A 64 5.30 7.48 -15.08
CA LEU A 64 5.75 8.26 -16.23
C LEU A 64 6.68 7.42 -17.11
N LEU A 65 6.31 7.28 -18.38
CA LEU A 65 7.10 6.57 -19.39
C LEU A 65 7.93 7.53 -20.22
N ARG A 66 9.10 7.07 -20.68
CA ARG A 66 10.04 7.88 -21.48
C ARG A 66 9.49 8.34 -22.83
N ASP A 67 8.43 7.70 -23.32
CA ASP A 67 7.75 8.08 -24.56
C ASP A 67 6.77 9.25 -24.40
N GLY A 68 6.64 9.81 -23.18
CA GLY A 68 5.72 10.90 -22.87
C GLY A 68 4.32 10.42 -22.44
N THR A 69 4.11 9.12 -22.28
CA THR A 69 2.86 8.56 -21.74
C THR A 69 2.89 8.55 -20.21
N VAL A 70 1.76 8.86 -19.58
CA VAL A 70 1.54 8.69 -18.14
C VAL A 70 0.42 7.70 -17.89
N TYR A 71 0.52 6.93 -16.82
CA TYR A 71 -0.54 6.09 -16.27
C TYR A 71 -0.79 6.46 -14.81
N SER A 72 -2.04 6.77 -14.49
CA SER A 72 -2.51 7.08 -13.13
C SER A 72 -3.00 5.81 -12.43
N GLY A 73 -2.93 5.79 -11.10
CA GLY A 73 -3.46 4.68 -10.29
C GLY A 73 -2.67 3.38 -10.42
N LEU A 74 -1.33 3.43 -10.51
CA LEU A 74 -0.50 2.22 -10.60
C LEU A 74 -0.60 1.36 -9.31
N GLN A 75 -1.27 0.22 -9.39
CA GLN A 75 -1.46 -0.70 -8.26
C GLN A 75 -0.50 -1.91 -8.27
N VAL A 76 0.08 -2.24 -9.41
CA VAL A 76 0.99 -3.38 -9.58
C VAL A 76 2.39 -2.92 -9.97
N SER A 77 3.37 -3.80 -9.84
CA SER A 77 4.69 -3.49 -10.32
C SER A 77 4.65 -3.20 -11.83
N PRO A 78 5.32 -2.14 -12.34
CA PRO A 78 5.37 -1.84 -13.77
C PRO A 78 5.84 -3.03 -14.60
N ALA A 79 6.75 -3.84 -14.06
CA ALA A 79 7.28 -5.04 -14.70
C ALA A 79 6.24 -6.14 -14.92
N ASP A 80 5.08 -6.03 -14.26
CA ASP A 80 3.99 -7.00 -14.34
C ASP A 80 2.72 -6.38 -14.96
N LEU A 81 2.67 -5.07 -15.22
CA LEU A 81 1.50 -4.38 -15.81
C LEU A 81 1.25 -4.78 -17.28
N ASP A 82 0.01 -5.18 -17.60
CA ASP A 82 -0.46 -5.36 -18.97
C ASP A 82 -0.98 -4.03 -19.52
N VAL A 83 -0.10 -3.30 -20.22
CA VAL A 83 -0.41 -1.99 -20.81
C VAL A 83 -1.52 -2.08 -21.85
N ALA A 84 -1.58 -3.15 -22.64
CA ALA A 84 -2.57 -3.27 -23.69
C ALA A 84 -3.96 -3.51 -23.10
N ALA A 85 -4.05 -4.38 -22.08
CA ALA A 85 -5.29 -4.62 -21.35
C ALA A 85 -5.73 -3.38 -20.56
N SER A 86 -4.82 -2.73 -19.83
CA SER A 86 -5.15 -1.53 -19.06
C SER A 86 -5.62 -0.40 -19.98
N ARG A 87 -4.91 -0.06 -21.08
CA ARG A 87 -5.38 0.97 -22.02
C ARG A 87 -6.76 0.71 -22.62
N LYS A 88 -7.12 -0.56 -22.79
CA LYS A 88 -8.43 -0.95 -23.34
C LYS A 88 -9.55 -0.78 -22.31
N ASN A 89 -9.29 -1.09 -21.05
CA ASN A 89 -10.31 -1.16 -20.00
C ASN A 89 -10.33 0.07 -19.08
N GLU A 90 -9.24 0.83 -19.04
CA GLU A 90 -9.02 2.00 -18.19
C GLU A 90 -8.48 3.18 -19.03
N PRO A 91 -9.09 3.54 -20.18
CA PRO A 91 -8.53 4.55 -21.09
C PRO A 91 -8.32 5.90 -20.42
N ASP A 92 -9.15 6.25 -19.43
CA ASP A 92 -9.11 7.53 -18.73
C ASP A 92 -7.91 7.66 -17.77
N GLU A 93 -7.31 6.53 -17.38
CA GLU A 93 -6.09 6.50 -16.55
C GLU A 93 -4.81 6.76 -17.37
N TRP A 94 -4.92 6.77 -18.71
CA TRP A 94 -3.78 6.96 -19.61
C TRP A 94 -3.78 8.35 -20.22
N GLY A 95 -2.66 9.05 -20.07
CA GLY A 95 -2.52 10.43 -20.53
C GLY A 95 -1.15 10.74 -21.13
N LYS A 96 -0.86 12.04 -21.24
CA LYS A 96 0.44 12.55 -21.68
C LYS A 96 1.10 13.36 -20.59
N TRP A 97 2.42 13.29 -20.51
CA TRP A 97 3.22 14.14 -19.63
C TRP A 97 4.37 14.79 -20.41
N LYS A 98 4.90 15.88 -19.86
CA LYS A 98 6.12 16.53 -20.35
C LYS A 98 6.88 17.19 -19.22
N LYS A 99 8.18 17.40 -19.43
CA LYS A 99 9.01 18.21 -18.55
C LYS A 99 9.08 19.64 -19.06
N GLN A 100 8.85 20.62 -18.19
CA GLN A 100 9.02 22.05 -18.48
C GLN A 100 9.95 22.67 -17.43
N GLY A 101 11.24 22.75 -17.74
CA GLY A 101 12.26 23.16 -16.78
C GLY A 101 12.39 22.13 -15.65
N GLN A 102 12.16 22.55 -14.41
CA GLN A 102 12.12 21.65 -13.24
C GLN A 102 10.74 21.02 -13.01
N LYS A 103 9.71 21.52 -13.68
CA LYS A 103 8.33 21.06 -13.48
C LYS A 103 8.03 19.84 -14.35
N VAL A 104 7.20 18.97 -13.82
CA VAL A 104 6.61 17.86 -14.54
C VAL A 104 5.12 18.15 -14.69
N LEU A 105 4.65 18.17 -15.93
CA LEU A 105 3.27 18.51 -16.25
C LEU A 105 2.57 17.30 -16.85
N VAL A 106 1.32 17.07 -16.45
CA VAL A 106 0.41 16.10 -17.04
C VAL A 106 -0.69 16.84 -17.79
N GLN A 107 -1.08 16.28 -18.93
CA GLN A 107 -2.18 16.80 -19.71
C GLN A 107 -3.50 16.23 -19.19
N ASP A 108 -4.41 17.13 -18.85
CA ASP A 108 -5.81 16.82 -18.61
C ASP A 108 -6.44 16.32 -19.92
N PRO A 109 -7.00 15.10 -19.96
CA PRO A 109 -7.58 14.52 -21.18
C PRO A 109 -8.86 15.24 -21.63
N ASP A 110 -9.62 15.83 -20.70
CA ASP A 110 -10.90 16.49 -20.98
C ASP A 110 -10.68 17.92 -21.47
N THR A 111 -9.79 18.67 -20.81
CA THR A 111 -9.58 20.10 -21.11
C THR A 111 -8.36 20.36 -21.98
N GLY A 112 -7.47 19.38 -22.13
CA GLY A 112 -6.19 19.50 -22.84
C GLY A 112 -5.17 20.40 -22.14
N LYS A 113 -5.48 20.92 -20.95
CA LYS A 113 -4.61 21.78 -20.15
C LYS A 113 -3.45 20.99 -19.57
N TRP A 114 -2.35 21.69 -19.31
CA TRP A 114 -1.16 21.10 -18.70
C TRP A 114 -1.05 21.59 -17.26
N ASP A 115 -1.16 20.67 -16.33
CA ASP A 115 -1.08 20.95 -14.89
C ASP A 115 0.14 20.28 -14.28
N GLU A 116 0.73 20.94 -13.28
CA GLU A 116 1.87 20.40 -12.55
C GLU A 116 1.42 19.25 -11.66
N ILE A 117 2.17 18.15 -11.71
CA ILE A 117 1.86 16.99 -10.87
C ILE A 117 2.13 17.32 -9.41
N SER A 118 1.29 16.81 -8.52
CA SER A 118 1.53 16.83 -7.08
C SER A 118 2.38 15.63 -6.63
N GLY A 119 2.68 15.57 -5.34
CA GLY A 119 3.51 14.52 -4.76
C GLY A 119 5.00 14.69 -5.05
N PHE A 120 5.74 13.59 -4.91
CA PHE A 120 7.19 13.56 -5.07
C PHE A 120 7.65 12.35 -5.89
N LYS A 121 8.80 12.51 -6.55
CA LYS A 121 9.45 11.44 -7.31
C LYS A 121 10.03 10.39 -6.37
N VAL A 122 9.58 9.15 -6.52
CA VAL A 122 10.05 8.01 -5.72
C VAL A 122 11.33 7.39 -6.30
N VAL A 123 11.97 6.53 -5.51
CA VAL A 123 13.25 5.90 -5.83
C VAL A 123 13.08 4.38 -5.97
N PRO A 124 13.43 3.79 -7.14
CA PRO A 124 13.40 2.34 -7.31
C PRO A 124 14.56 1.67 -6.57
N ALA A 125 14.44 0.37 -6.32
CA ALA A 125 15.56 -0.46 -5.91
C ALA A 125 16.57 -0.67 -7.04
N THR A 126 17.85 -0.77 -6.68
CA THR A 126 18.85 -1.34 -7.59
C THR A 126 18.59 -2.84 -7.83
N PRO A 127 19.08 -3.44 -8.93
CA PRO A 127 18.92 -4.87 -9.15
C PRO A 127 19.48 -5.71 -7.99
N ASN A 128 18.65 -6.60 -7.46
CA ASN A 128 18.90 -7.47 -6.30
C ASN A 128 19.33 -6.71 -5.05
N GLU A 129 18.78 -5.51 -4.83
CA GLU A 129 19.15 -4.70 -3.68
C GLU A 129 18.90 -5.46 -2.37
N ARG A 130 19.86 -5.34 -1.44
CA ARG A 130 19.77 -5.87 -0.08
C ARG A 130 19.75 -4.71 0.89
N VAL A 131 18.70 -4.66 1.70
CA VAL A 131 18.53 -3.66 2.74
C VAL A 131 18.50 -4.35 4.10
N GLY A 132 19.03 -3.65 5.10
CA GLY A 132 18.98 -4.07 6.51
C GLY A 132 18.17 -3.05 7.27
N ILE A 133 16.86 -3.26 7.36
CA ILE A 133 15.93 -2.28 7.93
C ILE A 133 14.70 -2.99 8.51
N THR A 134 14.22 -2.47 9.64
CA THR A 134 12.92 -2.80 10.20
C THR A 134 12.03 -1.57 10.03
N VAL A 135 10.85 -1.78 9.47
CA VAL A 135 9.88 -0.73 9.18
C VAL A 135 8.50 -1.14 9.69
N GLU A 136 7.67 -0.17 10.00
CA GLU A 136 6.34 -0.35 10.56
C GLU A 136 5.29 0.43 9.76
N ALA A 137 4.11 -0.15 9.64
CA ALA A 137 2.90 0.51 9.16
C ALA A 137 1.84 0.47 10.25
N ALA A 138 1.24 1.61 10.56
CA ALA A 138 0.16 1.71 11.53
C ALA A 138 -1.13 2.16 10.85
N ASN A 139 -2.21 1.42 11.07
CA ASN A 139 -3.53 1.69 10.52
C ASN A 139 -4.55 1.68 11.65
N ALA A 140 -5.45 2.67 11.68
CA ALA A 140 -6.51 2.72 12.68
C ALA A 140 -7.88 3.00 12.04
N VAL A 141 -8.89 2.26 12.49
CA VAL A 141 -10.28 2.45 12.08
C VAL A 141 -11.12 2.68 13.33
N SER A 142 -11.89 3.77 13.35
CA SER A 142 -12.81 4.11 14.43
C SER A 142 -14.25 4.02 13.94
N PHE A 143 -15.10 3.38 14.75
CA PHE A 143 -16.54 3.19 14.53
C PHE A 143 -17.36 4.02 15.53
N GLY A 144 -16.87 5.22 15.87
CA GLY A 144 -17.56 6.12 16.80
C GLY A 144 -17.89 5.43 18.13
N SER A 145 -19.17 5.43 18.51
CA SER A 145 -19.64 4.86 19.79
C SER A 145 -19.44 3.35 19.94
N PHE A 146 -19.07 2.62 18.89
CA PHE A 146 -18.86 1.16 18.90
C PHE A 146 -17.39 0.75 19.09
N GLY A 147 -16.47 1.72 19.18
CA GLY A 147 -15.05 1.48 19.42
C GLY A 147 -14.25 1.46 18.13
N GLY A 148 -13.13 0.77 18.10
CA GLY A 148 -12.23 0.77 16.94
C GLY A 148 -11.14 -0.28 17.02
N PHE A 149 -10.38 -0.40 15.93
CA PHE A 149 -9.21 -1.26 15.82
C PHE A 149 -8.00 -0.45 15.38
N SER A 150 -6.84 -0.77 15.94
CA SER A 150 -5.54 -0.32 15.46
C SER A 150 -4.71 -1.55 15.09
N THR A 151 -4.15 -1.56 13.88
CA THR A 151 -3.27 -2.60 13.37
C THR A 151 -1.88 -1.99 13.15
N PHE A 152 -0.87 -2.69 13.62
CA PHE A 152 0.53 -2.34 13.44
C PHE A 152 1.21 -3.51 12.76
N ASP A 153 1.79 -3.30 11.59
CA ASP A 153 2.50 -4.30 10.81
C ASP A 153 3.98 -3.96 10.75
N THR A 154 4.82 -4.85 11.23
CA THR A 154 6.28 -4.73 11.18
C THR A 154 6.85 -5.63 10.10
N LEU A 155 7.75 -5.08 9.29
CA LEU A 155 8.49 -5.83 8.27
C LEU A 155 9.99 -5.60 8.47
N THR A 156 10.72 -6.68 8.69
CA THR A 156 12.17 -6.69 8.77
C THR A 156 12.75 -7.26 7.49
N PHE A 157 13.60 -6.48 6.83
CA PHE A 157 14.46 -6.93 5.74
C PHE A 157 15.87 -7.14 6.28
N ASN A 158 16.39 -8.35 6.12
CA ASN A 158 17.76 -8.69 6.49
C ASN A 158 18.69 -8.51 5.29
N LYS A 159 19.95 -8.17 5.57
CA LYS A 159 20.99 -7.98 4.53
C LYS A 159 21.33 -9.26 3.76
N ASP A 160 21.00 -10.42 4.32
CA ASP A 160 21.19 -11.73 3.66
C ASP A 160 20.10 -12.05 2.62
N GLY A 161 19.08 -11.19 2.47
CA GLY A 161 17.97 -11.39 1.55
C GLY A 161 16.79 -12.15 2.14
N THR A 162 16.75 -12.33 3.47
CA THR A 162 15.58 -12.86 4.16
C THR A 162 14.67 -11.75 4.68
N PHE A 163 13.38 -12.03 4.81
CA PHE A 163 12.43 -11.11 5.44
C PHE A 163 11.66 -11.80 6.56
N GLU A 164 11.18 -11.01 7.50
CA GLU A 164 10.27 -11.40 8.57
C GLU A 164 9.15 -10.37 8.70
N ARG A 165 7.92 -10.83 8.86
CA ARG A 165 6.73 -10.01 9.08
C ARG A 165 6.11 -10.37 10.43
N SER A 166 5.66 -9.35 11.14
CA SER A 166 4.79 -9.51 12.30
C SER A 166 3.70 -8.45 12.27
N GLY A 167 2.59 -8.72 12.95
CA GLY A 167 1.52 -7.75 13.07
C GLY A 167 0.85 -7.84 14.42
N VAL A 168 0.34 -6.73 14.94
CA VAL A 168 -0.52 -6.69 16.12
C VAL A 168 -1.76 -5.89 15.80
N THR A 169 -2.93 -6.47 16.06
CA THR A 169 -4.22 -5.75 16.00
C THR A 169 -4.77 -5.64 17.41
N ILE A 170 -5.13 -4.42 17.81
CA ILE A 170 -5.73 -4.09 19.09
C ILE A 170 -7.14 -3.55 18.82
N GLY A 171 -8.15 -4.20 19.39
CA GLY A 171 -9.54 -3.78 19.35
C GLY A 171 -10.03 -3.32 20.71
N GLY A 172 -10.79 -2.23 20.75
CA GLY A 172 -11.44 -1.74 21.96
C GLY A 172 -12.93 -1.49 21.74
N GLY A 173 -13.76 -1.87 22.71
CA GLY A 173 -15.18 -1.49 22.74
C GLY A 173 -15.37 0.01 22.96
N GLY A 174 -16.38 0.59 22.31
CA GLY A 174 -16.75 1.99 22.43
C GLY A 174 -17.74 2.27 23.57
N THR A 175 -18.15 3.53 23.64
CA THR A 175 -19.02 4.06 24.71
C THR A 175 -20.38 3.36 24.78
N ALA A 176 -20.90 2.81 23.68
CA ALA A 176 -22.15 2.04 23.67
C ALA A 176 -22.02 0.69 24.42
N GLN A 177 -20.89 -0.01 24.28
CA GLN A 177 -20.63 -1.25 25.04
C GLN A 177 -20.38 -0.92 26.53
N ALA A 178 -19.62 0.15 26.81
CA ALA A 178 -19.36 0.60 28.18
C ALA A 178 -20.64 1.00 28.93
N ALA A 179 -21.61 1.64 28.25
CA ALA A 179 -22.91 1.98 28.82
C ALA A 179 -23.75 0.75 29.23
N GLY A 180 -23.54 -0.39 28.56
CA GLY A 180 -24.13 -1.68 28.91
C GLY A 180 -23.37 -2.44 30.02
N GLY A 181 -22.34 -1.85 30.62
CA GLY A 181 -21.50 -2.48 31.65
C GLY A 181 -20.49 -3.49 31.12
N VAL A 182 -20.33 -3.62 29.81
CA VAL A 182 -19.44 -4.58 29.15
C VAL A 182 -18.29 -3.86 28.46
N SER A 183 -17.07 -4.04 28.96
CA SER A 183 -15.85 -3.61 28.26
C SER A 183 -15.20 -4.84 27.63
N VAL A 184 -15.09 -4.87 26.30
CA VAL A 184 -14.37 -5.91 25.57
C VAL A 184 -13.14 -5.27 24.93
N GLY A 185 -11.96 -5.75 25.30
CA GLY A 185 -10.71 -5.50 24.59
C GLY A 185 -10.28 -6.79 23.88
N SER A 186 -9.77 -6.68 22.65
CA SER A 186 -9.19 -7.80 21.92
C SER A 186 -7.77 -7.45 21.45
N THR A 187 -6.89 -8.44 21.46
CA THR A 187 -5.57 -8.32 20.85
C THR A 187 -5.24 -9.59 20.09
N SER A 188 -4.68 -9.46 18.90
CA SER A 188 -4.15 -10.56 18.09
C SER A 188 -2.76 -10.19 17.57
N THR A 189 -1.82 -11.16 17.56
CA THR A 189 -0.40 -10.96 17.22
C THR A 189 0.16 -12.00 16.24
N SER A 190 0.45 -11.65 15.00
CA SER A 190 1.07 -12.59 14.04
C SER A 190 2.59 -12.40 13.99
N GLY A 191 3.34 -13.47 13.71
CA GLY A 191 4.80 -13.39 13.56
C GLY A 191 5.41 -14.60 12.88
N LYS A 192 6.74 -14.61 12.73
CA LYS A 192 7.49 -15.73 12.14
C LYS A 192 7.31 -17.06 12.90
N ASP A 193 7.07 -16.98 14.21
CA ASP A 193 6.92 -18.14 15.09
C ASP A 193 5.47 -18.69 15.11
N GLY A 194 4.51 -18.04 14.43
CA GLY A 194 3.13 -18.52 14.30
C GLY A 194 2.06 -17.43 14.10
N CYS A 195 0.79 -17.84 13.99
CA CYS A 195 -0.35 -16.92 14.01
C CYS A 195 -0.89 -16.76 15.43
N SER A 196 -1.11 -15.50 15.80
CA SER A 196 -1.84 -14.94 16.94
C SER A 196 -2.56 -15.88 17.89
N SER A 197 -2.21 -15.74 19.17
CA SER A 197 -3.13 -15.93 20.29
C SER A 197 -4.09 -14.74 20.34
N ALA A 198 -5.38 -14.96 20.10
CA ALA A 198 -6.40 -13.95 20.39
C ALA A 198 -6.66 -13.93 21.90
N THR A 199 -6.49 -12.80 22.57
CA THR A 199 -6.94 -12.63 23.97
C THR A 199 -8.05 -11.61 23.99
N SER A 200 -9.21 -12.02 24.51
CA SER A 200 -10.33 -11.14 24.79
C SER A 200 -10.51 -11.01 26.30
N THR A 201 -10.61 -9.78 26.80
CA THR A 201 -10.95 -9.52 28.20
C THR A 201 -12.32 -8.89 28.26
N SER A 202 -13.29 -9.56 28.88
CA SER A 202 -14.62 -9.02 29.18
C SER A 202 -14.79 -8.76 30.67
N SER A 203 -15.56 -7.72 31.04
CA SER A 203 -15.92 -7.43 32.45
C SER A 203 -16.88 -8.45 33.08
N SER A 204 -17.47 -9.36 32.29
CA SER A 204 -18.19 -10.54 32.78
C SER A 204 -17.24 -11.74 32.92
N ALA A 205 -17.32 -12.45 34.05
CA ALA A 205 -16.53 -13.64 34.34
C ALA A 205 -16.80 -14.73 33.28
N GLY A 206 -15.86 -14.89 32.34
CA GLY A 206 -15.93 -15.91 31.29
C GLY A 206 -15.59 -15.39 29.90
N ALA A 207 -14.35 -14.94 29.68
CA ALA A 207 -13.77 -14.84 28.34
C ALA A 207 -12.29 -15.16 28.41
N GLY A 208 -11.94 -16.36 27.98
CA GLY A 208 -10.56 -16.83 27.82
C GLY A 208 -10.57 -17.84 26.68
N GLY A 209 -10.41 -17.33 25.46
CA GLY A 209 -10.43 -18.14 24.25
C GLY A 209 -9.23 -17.80 23.36
N GLY A 210 -8.07 -18.35 23.68
CA GLY A 210 -6.88 -18.29 22.83
C GLY A 210 -6.84 -19.49 21.88
N GLY A 211 -7.23 -19.29 20.63
CA GLY A 211 -6.97 -20.25 19.55
C GLY A 211 -5.65 -19.91 18.86
N SER A 212 -4.63 -20.77 19.00
CA SER A 212 -3.40 -20.71 18.22
C SER A 212 -3.55 -21.55 16.95
N THR A 213 -3.11 -21.02 15.80
CA THR A 213 -2.96 -21.81 14.58
C THR A 213 -1.48 -21.90 14.20
N SER A 214 -0.97 -23.13 14.10
CA SER A 214 0.47 -23.44 14.10
C SER A 214 1.19 -23.28 12.75
N ASN A 215 0.50 -22.84 11.69
CA ASN A 215 1.03 -23.01 10.31
C ASN A 215 1.27 -21.71 9.51
N CYS A 216 0.88 -20.52 9.99
CA CYS A 216 1.08 -19.29 9.21
C CYS A 216 2.45 -18.63 9.40
N GLY A 217 3.24 -19.01 10.41
CA GLY A 217 4.58 -18.43 10.63
C GLY A 217 5.51 -18.61 9.42
N LYS A 218 5.30 -19.66 8.63
CA LYS A 218 6.01 -19.89 7.36
C LYS A 218 5.64 -18.90 6.24
N ASP A 219 4.46 -18.27 6.31
CA ASP A 219 4.06 -17.20 5.40
C ASP A 219 4.67 -15.85 5.82
N ASN A 220 4.94 -15.69 7.11
CA ASN A 220 5.50 -14.48 7.71
C ASN A 220 7.02 -14.37 7.61
N GLN A 221 7.69 -15.29 6.94
CA GLN A 221 9.13 -15.24 6.74
C GLN A 221 9.51 -15.86 5.41
N GLY A 222 10.69 -15.51 4.89
CA GLY A 222 11.18 -16.12 3.67
C GLY A 222 12.32 -15.34 3.05
N LYS A 223 12.40 -15.37 1.73
CA LYS A 223 13.38 -14.61 0.94
C LYS A 223 12.70 -13.47 0.21
N TYR A 224 13.40 -12.36 0.05
CA TYR A 224 12.95 -11.25 -0.76
C TYR A 224 13.95 -10.92 -1.86
N THR A 225 13.44 -10.32 -2.94
CA THR A 225 14.27 -9.70 -3.97
C THR A 225 13.66 -8.36 -4.35
N LEU A 226 14.49 -7.31 -4.31
CA LEU A 226 14.11 -5.98 -4.79
C LEU A 226 14.78 -5.72 -6.14
N ASN A 227 13.97 -5.34 -7.13
CA ASN A 227 14.43 -5.08 -8.50
C ASN A 227 13.60 -3.95 -9.11
N GLY A 228 14.17 -2.76 -9.23
CA GLY A 228 13.44 -1.62 -9.79
C GLY A 228 12.24 -1.26 -8.91
N TYR A 229 11.06 -1.24 -9.52
CA TYR A 229 9.79 -1.00 -8.82
C TYR A 229 9.06 -2.29 -8.42
N THR A 230 9.78 -3.39 -8.25
CA THR A 230 9.24 -4.69 -7.85
C THR A 230 9.87 -5.16 -6.55
N ALA A 231 9.05 -5.53 -5.57
CA ALA A 231 9.43 -6.41 -4.49
C ALA A 231 8.83 -7.79 -4.73
N GLU A 232 9.67 -8.82 -4.73
CA GLU A 232 9.24 -10.22 -4.78
C GLU A 232 9.52 -10.87 -3.43
N PHE A 233 8.48 -11.42 -2.82
CA PHE A 233 8.54 -12.16 -1.57
C PHE A 233 8.27 -13.63 -1.86
N ARG A 234 9.19 -14.50 -1.47
CA ARG A 234 9.01 -15.94 -1.48
C ARG A 234 9.00 -16.45 -0.05
N SER A 235 7.82 -16.78 0.45
CA SER A 235 7.66 -17.24 1.82
C SER A 235 8.24 -18.64 2.02
N ALA A 236 8.51 -19.00 3.28
CA ALA A 236 8.98 -20.33 3.66
C ALA A 236 7.93 -21.42 3.43
N SER A 237 6.65 -21.07 3.26
CA SER A 237 5.61 -22.00 2.84
C SER A 237 5.67 -22.34 1.34
N GLY A 238 6.43 -21.57 0.56
CA GLY A 238 6.57 -21.72 -0.89
C GLY A 238 5.71 -20.76 -1.72
N LYS A 239 4.86 -19.94 -1.09
CA LYS A 239 4.09 -18.91 -1.81
C LYS A 239 5.02 -17.81 -2.31
N THR A 240 4.74 -17.29 -3.50
CA THR A 240 5.49 -16.18 -4.09
C THR A 240 4.53 -15.05 -4.43
N GLN A 241 4.89 -13.83 -4.05
CA GLN A 241 4.11 -12.62 -4.32
C GLN A 241 5.04 -11.54 -4.87
N ARG A 242 4.58 -10.87 -5.93
CA ARG A 242 5.26 -9.72 -6.53
C ARG A 242 4.35 -8.51 -6.39
N VAL A 243 4.89 -7.41 -5.90
CA VAL A 243 4.13 -6.18 -5.63
C VAL A 243 4.88 -4.96 -6.12
N LEU A 244 4.12 -3.88 -6.30
CA LEU A 244 4.69 -2.54 -6.47
C LEU A 244 5.58 -2.22 -5.27
N PHE A 245 6.75 -1.68 -5.56
CA PHE A 245 7.72 -1.29 -4.54
C PHE A 245 8.42 0.00 -4.91
N PHE A 246 8.66 0.86 -3.94
CA PHE A 246 9.61 1.96 -4.06
C PHE A 246 10.03 2.49 -2.70
N PHE A 247 11.19 3.15 -2.65
CA PHE A 247 11.56 4.02 -1.54
C PHE A 247 11.01 5.41 -1.79
N TRP A 248 10.61 6.11 -0.73
CA TRP A 248 10.16 7.50 -0.86
C TRP A 248 11.30 8.41 -1.30
N ASP A 249 12.50 8.18 -0.76
CA ASP A 249 13.68 8.96 -1.08
C ASP A 249 14.97 8.12 -1.08
N LYS A 250 16.11 8.79 -1.27
CA LYS A 250 17.43 8.15 -1.29
C LYS A 250 17.94 7.72 0.09
N LYS A 251 17.34 8.20 1.19
CA LYS A 251 17.67 7.78 2.55
C LYS A 251 17.06 6.41 2.87
N LYS A 252 16.04 5.98 2.12
CA LYS A 252 15.44 4.64 2.19
C LYS A 252 14.94 4.28 3.59
N LYS A 253 14.44 5.29 4.31
CA LYS A 253 13.79 5.11 5.62
C LYS A 253 12.32 4.72 5.46
N ASP A 254 11.66 5.31 4.47
CA ASP A 254 10.26 5.09 4.18
C ASP A 254 10.13 4.41 2.82
N LEU A 255 9.27 3.41 2.77
CA LEU A 255 9.08 2.56 1.61
C LEU A 255 7.61 2.22 1.43
N PHE A 256 7.23 1.98 0.19
CA PHE A 256 5.89 1.56 -0.19
C PHE A 256 5.95 0.14 -0.72
N ILE A 257 5.06 -0.73 -0.25
CA ILE A 257 4.95 -2.13 -0.66
C ILE A 257 3.48 -2.44 -0.92
N GLY A 258 3.14 -2.72 -2.18
CA GLY A 258 1.78 -3.06 -2.58
C GLY A 258 0.84 -1.87 -2.50
N ASP A 259 0.22 -1.70 -1.33
CA ASP A 259 -0.80 -0.71 -1.00
C ASP A 259 -0.52 -0.02 0.35
N THR A 260 0.66 -0.25 0.91
CA THR A 260 0.98 0.16 2.28
C THR A 260 2.32 0.89 2.31
N THR A 261 2.31 2.07 2.90
CA THR A 261 3.52 2.79 3.31
C THR A 261 4.03 2.26 4.64
N PHE A 262 5.31 1.90 4.69
CA PHE A 262 6.05 1.56 5.90
C PHE A 262 7.12 2.61 6.17
N SER A 263 7.27 2.97 7.44
CA SER A 263 8.28 3.93 7.90
C SER A 263 9.23 3.26 8.88
N LYS A 264 10.50 3.68 8.88
CA LYS A 264 11.44 3.20 9.90
C LYS A 264 11.05 3.76 11.26
N GLU A 265 10.96 2.89 12.27
CA GLU A 265 10.84 3.31 13.67
C GLU A 265 12.06 4.20 14.04
N GLU A 266 11.81 5.41 14.57
CA GLU A 266 12.85 6.37 14.94
C GLU A 266 13.56 6.02 16.25
#